data_AF-A0A1T4S5C0-F1
#
_entry.id   AF-A0A1T4S5C0-F1
#
_cell.length_a   1.000
_cell.length_b   1.000
_cell.length_c   1.000
_cell.angle_alpha   90.00
_cell.angle_beta   90.00
_cell.angle_gamma   90.00
#
_symmetry.space_group_name_H-M   'P 1'
#
loop_
_entity.id
_entity.type
_entity.pdbx_description
1 polymer ?
#
loop_
_entity_poly.entity_id
_entity_poly.type
_entity_poly.pdbx_seq_one_letter_code
_entity_poly.pdbx_strand_id
1 'polypeptide(L)'
;MNPKVLQLRNLTSKLESEIHEVFEEMLNNVETSSNRPISSYSIYETNTLIDDMQSRKKSISLEDLELQTDISRSTIKRMLKDPSKTSLENFLAVANELGMKIWIEK
;
A
#
# COMPACT_ATOMS: atom_id res chain seq x y z
N MET A 1 45.35 -22.60 -13.37
CA MET A 1 44.20 -22.56 -12.44
C MET A 1 43.13 -23.52 -12.97
N ASN A 2 42.62 -24.43 -12.14
CA ASN A 2 41.65 -25.44 -12.59
C ASN A 2 40.32 -24.75 -12.99
N PRO A 3 39.78 -24.99 -14.19
CA PRO A 3 38.55 -24.31 -14.67
C PRO A 3 37.35 -24.54 -13.75
N LYS A 4 37.25 -25.70 -13.09
CA LYS A 4 36.19 -25.97 -12.10
C LYS A 4 36.31 -25.09 -10.85
N VAL A 5 37.53 -24.77 -10.43
CA VAL A 5 37.79 -23.88 -9.28
C VAL A 5 37.39 -22.44 -9.60
N LEU A 6 37.63 -22.00 -10.84
CA LEU A 6 37.20 -20.67 -11.29
C LEU A 6 35.67 -20.57 -11.36
N GLN A 7 35.00 -21.61 -11.87
CA GLN A 7 33.54 -21.69 -11.90
C GLN A 7 32.93 -21.66 -10.50
N LEU A 8 33.47 -22.45 -9.57
CA LEU A 8 33.03 -22.45 -8.17
C LEU A 8 33.16 -21.07 -7.54
N ARG A 9 34.29 -20.39 -7.74
CA ARG A 9 34.50 -19.03 -7.22
C ARG A 9 33.45 -18.05 -7.76
N ASN A 10 33.15 -18.11 -9.05
CA ASN A 10 32.15 -17.24 -9.66
C ASN A 10 30.74 -17.51 -9.12
N LEU A 11 30.40 -18.78 -8.89
CA LEU A 11 29.12 -19.16 -8.28
C LEU A 11 29.02 -18.67 -6.83
N THR A 12 30.09 -18.78 -6.05
CA THR A 12 30.14 -18.28 -4.67
C THR A 12 29.96 -16.76 -4.64
N SER A 13 30.65 -16.01 -5.49
CA SER A 13 30.48 -14.55 -5.57
C SER A 13 29.09 -14.13 -6.03
N LYS A 14 28.47 -14.89 -6.93
CA LYS A 14 27.09 -14.65 -7.37
C LYS A 14 26.10 -14.88 -6.24
N LEU A 15 26.25 -15.99 -5.50
CA LEU A 15 25.41 -16.30 -4.35
C LEU A 15 25.56 -15.25 -3.25
N GLU A 16 26.78 -14.77 -2.99
CA GLU A 16 27.06 -13.72 -2.01
C GLU A 16 26.36 -12.40 -2.35
N SER A 17 26.34 -12.04 -3.64
CA SER A 17 25.61 -10.86 -4.14
C SER A 17 24.10 -11.01 -3.98
N GLU A 18 23.55 -12.18 -4.34
CA GLU A 18 22.11 -12.46 -4.21
C GLU A 18 21.67 -12.44 -2.74
N ILE A 19 22.49 -12.99 -1.85
CA ILE A 19 22.23 -12.96 -0.40
C ILE A 19 22.24 -11.52 0.13
N HIS A 20 23.22 -10.70 -0.28
CA HIS A 20 23.25 -9.29 0.11
C HIS A 20 22.01 -8.53 -0.36
N GLU A 21 21.61 -8.72 -1.62
CA GLU A 21 20.44 -8.06 -2.18
C GLU A 21 19.16 -8.40 -1.40
N VAL A 22 18.97 -9.68 -1.07
CA VAL A 22 17.82 -10.13 -0.27
C VAL A 22 17.87 -9.57 1.15
N PHE A 23 19.05 -9.51 1.79
CA PHE A 23 19.17 -8.93 3.12
C PHE A 23 18.89 -7.43 3.13
N GLU A 24 19.39 -6.68 2.15
CA GLU A 24 19.08 -5.25 2.01
C GLU A 24 17.59 -5.01 1.78
N GLU A 25 16.94 -5.84 0.96
CA GLU A 25 15.49 -5.76 0.75
C GLU A 25 14.73 -6.04 2.06
N MET A 26 15.13 -7.07 2.82
CA MET A 26 14.51 -7.39 4.11
C MET A 26 14.72 -6.28 5.14
N LEU A 27 15.92 -5.71 5.23
CA LEU A 27 16.22 -4.61 6.14
C LEU A 27 15.40 -3.37 5.77
N ASN A 28 15.32 -3.03 4.49
CA ASN A 28 14.50 -1.91 4.03
C ASN A 28 13.00 -2.14 4.31
N ASN A 29 12.50 -3.37 4.15
CA ASN A 29 11.13 -3.73 4.51
C ASN A 29 10.87 -3.63 6.03
N VAL A 30 11.87 -3.97 6.86
CA VAL A 30 11.78 -3.82 8.32
C VAL A 30 11.86 -2.34 8.72
N GLU A 31 12.72 -1.54 8.12
CA GLU A 31 12.81 -0.10 8.41
C GLU A 31 11.55 0.66 7.99
N THR A 32 11.03 0.36 6.80
CA THR A 32 9.78 0.96 6.30
C THR A 32 8.57 0.57 7.16
N SER A 33 8.51 -0.67 7.65
CA SER A 33 7.47 -1.12 8.58
C SER A 33 7.67 -0.63 10.02
N SER A 34 8.92 -0.44 10.48
CA SER A 34 9.23 0.11 11.80
C SER A 34 8.90 1.60 11.89
N ASN A 35 9.14 2.37 10.82
CA ASN A 35 8.75 3.78 10.74
C ASN A 35 7.24 3.97 10.43
N ARG A 36 6.53 2.91 10.05
CA ARG A 36 5.08 2.91 9.79
C ARG A 36 4.44 1.71 10.49
N PRO A 37 4.19 1.77 11.81
CA PRO A 37 3.83 0.61 12.64
C PRO A 37 2.45 0.00 12.32
N ILE A 38 1.73 0.59 11.36
CA ILE A 38 0.43 0.15 10.86
C ILE A 38 0.56 0.26 9.33
N SER A 39 -0.01 -0.68 8.57
CA SER A 39 -0.21 -0.54 7.12
C SER A 39 -1.02 0.74 6.86
N SER A 40 -0.33 1.87 6.83
CA SER A 40 -0.88 3.19 6.78
C SER A 40 -0.48 3.80 5.46
N TYR A 41 -1.47 4.00 4.61
CA TYR A 41 -1.27 4.67 3.34
C TYR A 41 -0.72 6.06 3.62
N SER A 42 0.39 6.38 2.95
CA SER A 42 0.85 7.76 2.84
C SER A 42 -0.16 8.52 1.99
N ILE A 43 -0.74 9.60 2.51
CA ILE A 43 -1.68 10.45 1.74
C ILE A 43 -1.05 11.05 0.48
N TYR A 44 0.29 11.08 0.41
CA TYR A 44 1.06 11.58 -0.72
C TYR A 44 1.09 10.60 -1.91
N GLU A 45 0.74 9.34 -1.70
CA GLU A 45 0.62 8.35 -2.77
C GLU A 45 -0.85 8.20 -3.19
N THR A 46 -1.40 9.27 -3.75
CA THR A 46 -2.85 9.36 -4.02
C THR A 46 -3.35 8.28 -4.99
N ASN A 47 -2.52 7.85 -5.96
CA ASN A 47 -2.92 6.84 -6.93
C ASN A 47 -3.05 5.44 -6.31
N THR A 48 -2.06 4.99 -5.53
CA THR A 48 -2.11 3.69 -4.83
C THR A 48 -3.24 3.65 -3.81
N LEU A 49 -3.51 4.79 -3.15
CA LEU A 49 -4.65 4.93 -2.24
C LEU A 49 -6.00 4.74 -2.95
N ILE A 50 -6.17 5.34 -4.13
CA ILE A 50 -7.38 5.22 -4.95
C ILE A 50 -7.56 3.79 -5.43
N ASP A 51 -6.50 3.17 -5.94
CA ASP A 51 -6.55 1.82 -6.49
C ASP A 51 -6.95 0.81 -5.41
N ASP A 52 -6.39 0.92 -4.21
CA ASP A 52 -6.75 0.04 -3.09
C ASP A 52 -8.16 0.30 -2.56
N MET A 53 -8.58 1.56 -2.51
CA MET A 53 -9.96 1.93 -2.14
C MET A 53 -10.97 1.36 -3.14
N GLN A 54 -10.68 1.44 -4.45
CA GLN A 54 -11.51 0.85 -5.50
C GLN A 54 -11.51 -0.69 -5.45
N SER A 55 -10.36 -1.30 -5.16
CA SER A 55 -10.23 -2.74 -5.00
C SER A 55 -11.08 -3.25 -3.83
N ARG A 56 -10.96 -2.62 -2.65
CA ARG A 56 -11.72 -2.95 -1.44
C ARG A 56 -13.21 -2.65 -1.57
N LYS A 57 -13.60 -1.62 -2.33
CA LYS A 57 -15.01 -1.38 -2.65
C LYS A 57 -15.66 -2.56 -3.38
N LYS A 58 -14.91 -3.48 -4.00
CA LYS A 58 -15.51 -4.68 -4.63
C LYS A 58 -16.16 -5.62 -3.62
N SER A 59 -15.74 -5.60 -2.34
CA SER A 59 -16.30 -6.44 -1.28
C SER A 59 -17.48 -5.83 -0.53
N ILE A 60 -17.82 -4.55 -0.77
CA ILE A 60 -18.91 -3.84 -0.06
C ILE A 60 -19.84 -3.15 -1.07
N SER A 61 -21.16 -3.19 -0.83
CA SER A 61 -22.14 -2.51 -1.66
C SER A 61 -22.11 -0.98 -1.44
N LEU A 62 -22.65 -0.21 -2.37
CA LEU A 62 -22.73 1.24 -2.17
C LEU A 62 -23.81 1.60 -1.15
N GLU A 63 -24.84 0.76 -1.05
CA GLU A 63 -25.91 0.82 -0.07
C GLU A 63 -25.34 0.71 1.36
N ASP A 64 -24.45 -0.28 1.59
CA ASP A 64 -23.85 -0.51 2.91
C ASP A 64 -22.92 0.64 3.31
N LEU A 65 -22.10 1.13 2.37
CA LEU A 65 -21.23 2.28 2.63
C LEU A 65 -22.03 3.55 2.94
N GLU A 66 -23.14 3.79 2.24
CA GLU A 66 -24.04 4.90 2.53
C GLU A 66 -24.63 4.78 3.94
N LEU A 67 -25.05 3.58 4.35
CA LEU A 67 -25.60 3.33 5.68
C LEU A 67 -24.56 3.52 6.80
N GLN A 68 -23.31 3.11 6.55
CA GLN A 68 -22.23 3.17 7.54
C GLN A 68 -21.62 4.57 7.69
N THR A 69 -21.60 5.35 6.62
CA THR A 69 -20.91 6.65 6.59
C THR A 69 -21.84 7.87 6.59
N ASP A 70 -23.15 7.67 6.38
CA ASP A 70 -24.14 8.74 6.15
C ASP A 70 -23.82 9.61 4.91
N ILE A 71 -22.97 9.10 4.00
CA ILE A 71 -22.58 9.77 2.76
C ILE A 71 -23.42 9.23 1.61
N SER A 72 -24.07 10.11 0.86
CA SER A 72 -24.90 9.69 -0.29
C SER A 72 -24.12 8.86 -1.30
N ARG A 73 -24.78 7.86 -1.93
CA ARG A 73 -24.16 7.05 -3.01
C ARG A 73 -23.57 7.89 -4.13
N SER A 74 -24.16 9.04 -4.44
CA SER A 74 -23.67 9.94 -5.48
C SER A 74 -22.30 10.51 -5.13
N THR A 75 -22.09 10.89 -3.86
CA THR A 75 -20.81 11.39 -3.35
C THR A 75 -19.78 10.27 -3.31
N ILE A 76 -20.13 9.08 -2.83
CA ILE A 76 -19.24 7.92 -2.82
C ILE A 76 -18.78 7.56 -4.24
N LYS A 77 -19.69 7.54 -5.22
CA LYS A 77 -19.34 7.29 -6.63
C LYS A 77 -18.38 8.34 -7.19
N ARG A 78 -18.61 9.63 -6.89
CA ARG A 78 -17.68 10.69 -7.32
C ARG A 78 -16.32 10.53 -6.67
N MET A 79 -16.29 10.25 -5.37
CA MET A 79 -15.07 10.06 -4.59
C MET A 79 -14.22 8.91 -5.12
N LEU A 80 -14.83 7.76 -5.43
CA LEU A 80 -14.12 6.61 -6.00
C LEU A 80 -13.55 6.90 -7.40
N LYS A 81 -14.19 7.79 -8.17
CA LYS A 81 -13.72 8.20 -9.49
C LYS A 81 -12.66 9.29 -9.43
N ASP A 82 -12.82 10.23 -8.50
CA ASP A 82 -11.98 11.40 -8.32
C ASP A 82 -12.09 11.92 -6.87
N PRO A 83 -11.19 11.52 -5.96
CA PRO A 83 -11.24 11.91 -4.56
C PRO A 83 -10.97 13.39 -4.34
N SER A 84 -10.31 14.08 -5.28
CA SER A 84 -9.97 15.50 -5.15
C SER A 84 -11.21 16.40 -5.07
N LYS A 85 -12.36 15.91 -5.52
CA LYS A 85 -13.65 16.61 -5.48
C LYS A 85 -14.47 16.35 -4.22
N THR A 86 -13.88 15.69 -3.22
CA THR A 86 -14.56 15.31 -1.97
C THR A 86 -13.81 15.88 -0.77
N SER A 87 -14.53 16.19 0.32
CA SER A 87 -13.89 16.60 1.56
C SER A 87 -13.01 15.47 2.11
N LEU A 88 -11.89 15.85 2.73
CA LEU A 88 -10.99 14.92 3.37
C LEU A 88 -11.72 14.06 4.43
N GLU A 89 -12.64 14.66 5.18
CA GLU A 89 -13.46 13.97 6.18
C GLU A 89 -14.29 12.84 5.57
N ASN A 90 -15.02 13.11 4.49
CA ASN A 90 -15.83 12.10 3.80
C ASN A 90 -14.96 10.99 3.21
N PHE A 91 -13.80 11.37 2.69
CA PHE A 91 -12.83 10.42 2.15
C PHE A 91 -12.31 9.47 3.24
N LEU A 92 -11.92 10.01 4.40
CA LEU A 92 -11.45 9.22 5.53
C LEU A 92 -12.54 8.33 6.11
N ALA A 93 -13.79 8.81 6.19
CA ALA A 93 -14.92 8.01 6.66
C ALA A 93 -15.12 6.77 5.79
N VAL A 94 -15.18 6.94 4.46
CA VAL A 94 -15.32 5.80 3.53
C VAL A 94 -14.09 4.90 3.56
N ALA A 95 -12.88 5.47 3.61
CA ALA A 95 -11.65 4.69 3.68
C ALA A 95 -11.59 3.81 4.95
N ASN A 96 -12.03 4.35 6.09
CA ASN A 96 -12.07 3.62 7.35
C ASN A 96 -13.04 2.43 7.29
N GLU A 97 -14.23 2.61 6.72
CA GLU A 97 -15.21 1.52 6.52
C GLU A 97 -14.69 0.45 5.53
N LEU A 98 -13.85 0.84 4.57
CA LEU A 98 -13.13 -0.08 3.68
C LEU A 98 -11.92 -0.76 4.37
N GLY A 99 -11.72 -0.52 5.67
CA GLY A 99 -10.63 -1.08 6.46
C GLY A 99 -9.26 -0.49 6.13
N MET A 100 -9.23 0.73 5.59
CA MET A 100 -8.00 1.48 5.32
C MET A 100 -7.70 2.39 6.52
N LYS A 101 -6.57 2.16 7.20
CA LYS A 101 -6.11 3.04 8.28
C LYS A 101 -5.20 4.10 7.69
N ILE A 102 -5.76 5.25 7.35
CA ILE A 102 -5.01 6.36 6.77
C ILE A 102 -4.41 7.22 7.88
N TRP A 103 -3.10 7.46 7.83
CA TRP A 103 -2.41 8.35 8.77
C TRP A 103 -2.23 9.71 8.11
N ILE A 104 -2.67 10.76 8.80
CA ILE A 104 -2.46 12.15 8.37
C ILE A 104 -1.50 12.77 9.38
N GLU A 105 -0.28 13.07 8.96
CA GLU A 105 0.61 13.93 9.73
C GLU A 105 -0.03 15.33 9.81
N LYS A 106 -0.18 15.85 11.04
CA LYS A 106 -0.70 17.19 11.32
C LYS A 106 0.36 18.25 11.09
#